data_AF-A0A395CS12-F1
#
_entry.id   AF-A0A395CS12-F1
#
_cell.length_a   1.000
_cell.length_b   1.000
_cell.length_c   1.000
_cell.angle_alpha   90.00
_cell.angle_beta   90.00
_cell.angle_gamma   90.00
#
_symmetry.space_group_name_H-M   'P 1'
#
loop_
_entity.id
_entity.type
_entity.pdbx_description
1 polymer ?
#
loop_
_entity_poly.entity_id
_entity_poly.type
_entity_poly.pdbx_seq_one_letter_code
_entity_poly.pdbx_strand_id
1 'polypeptide(L)'
;MLSQIDKQIIRSWYRHLVEPHIIDIIGRAPRLTGPRIAVIGNCQSFGIAYAMKLLDPTARVEHFSAIGRTLADMKLLAKTLSTYDYVFSHEFPAGQVRGGGSQELQSLLDKVVLFPAVTFAAFHPDLVYLLDETRGNAPTIGPVGPYHSAIAVLAFRRGLSLDETHALFNRNVYETLGYFDVWNEAAEEFIETTKRKFGMDFSTELANWSRRGVFMYSLVHPKPFVLFDIAKRLFAQQGLNAPNINLDYYSIDDLARAEVFPIYPPIAEWFGVPGSYTFKLENYHLSSSVGTFITLPYYLSECFKVYRRCKPSQIAHPRIEAWLDDPGAVGRILTLARENLRAGLLPTN
;
A
#
# COMPACT_ATOMS: atom_id res chain seq x y z
N MET A 1 -9.01 18.43 -14.21
CA MET A 1 -8.43 18.79 -12.90
C MET A 1 -7.00 18.25 -12.87
N LEU A 2 -6.02 19.04 -12.39
CA LEU A 2 -4.62 18.59 -12.31
C LEU A 2 -4.47 17.43 -11.32
N SER A 3 -3.77 16.37 -11.72
CA SER A 3 -3.38 15.26 -10.85
C SER A 3 -2.35 15.71 -9.79
N GLN A 4 -2.04 14.86 -8.81
CA GLN A 4 -1.02 15.18 -7.80
C GLN A 4 0.36 15.37 -8.43
N ILE A 5 0.75 14.49 -9.35
CA ILE A 5 2.04 14.62 -10.05
C ILE A 5 2.12 15.89 -10.90
N ASP A 6 1.02 16.32 -11.54
CA ASP A 6 1.00 17.58 -12.29
C ASP A 6 1.28 18.79 -11.37
N LYS A 7 0.65 18.82 -10.19
CA LYS A 7 0.87 19.87 -9.18
C LYS A 7 2.30 19.83 -8.64
N GLN A 8 2.85 18.64 -8.42
CA GLN A 8 4.22 18.44 -7.94
C GLN A 8 5.25 18.90 -8.99
N ILE A 9 5.03 18.59 -10.27
CA ILE A 9 5.86 19.08 -11.38
C ILE A 9 5.86 20.61 -11.42
N ILE A 10 4.69 21.26 -11.39
CA ILE A 10 4.60 22.73 -11.40
C ILE A 10 5.35 23.32 -10.20
N ARG A 11 5.16 22.74 -9.00
CA ARG A 11 5.83 23.19 -7.78
C ARG A 11 7.36 23.05 -7.88
N SER A 12 7.85 21.95 -8.43
CA SER A 12 9.27 21.70 -8.67
C SER A 12 9.87 22.77 -9.58
N TRP A 13 9.23 23.05 -10.73
CA TRP A 13 9.68 24.10 -11.65
C TRP A 13 9.71 25.48 -11.00
N TYR A 14 8.70 25.85 -10.22
CA TYR A 14 8.70 27.10 -9.46
C TYR A 14 9.90 27.18 -8.49
N ARG A 15 10.18 26.10 -7.75
CA ARG A 15 11.29 26.02 -6.80
C ARG A 15 12.67 26.02 -7.45
N HIS A 16 12.77 25.58 -8.70
CA HIS A 16 14.03 25.53 -9.43
C HIS A 16 14.33 26.80 -10.22
N LEU A 17 13.30 27.41 -10.83
CA LEU A 17 13.49 28.56 -11.70
C LEU A 17 13.21 29.89 -11.02
N VAL A 18 12.33 29.95 -10.02
CA VAL A 18 11.84 31.22 -9.47
C VAL A 18 12.40 31.48 -8.08
N GLU A 19 12.35 30.47 -7.20
CA GLU A 19 12.77 30.62 -5.80
C GLU A 19 14.24 31.10 -5.63
N PRO A 20 15.23 30.61 -6.40
CA PRO A 20 16.61 31.08 -6.26
C PRO A 20 16.76 32.57 -6.54
N HIS A 21 16.12 33.07 -7.62
CA HIS A 21 16.16 34.50 -7.95
C HIS A 21 15.50 35.36 -6.88
N ILE A 22 14.41 34.89 -6.26
CA ILE A 22 13.78 35.60 -5.14
C ILE A 22 14.73 35.64 -3.94
N ILE A 23 15.40 34.53 -3.61
CA ILE A 23 16.35 34.41 -2.51
C ILE A 23 17.53 35.38 -2.67
N ASP A 24 18.07 35.49 -3.89
CA ASP A 24 19.14 36.44 -4.23
C ASP A 24 18.70 37.89 -4.03
N ILE A 25 17.47 38.24 -4.46
CA ILE A 25 16.91 39.59 -4.30
C ILE A 25 16.73 39.95 -2.82
N ILE A 26 16.30 39.00 -1.98
CA ILE A 26 16.04 39.24 -0.55
C ILE A 26 17.28 39.04 0.34
N GLY A 27 18.44 38.70 -0.23
CA GLY A 27 19.70 38.54 0.48
C GLY A 27 19.70 37.43 1.56
N ARG A 28 18.90 36.37 1.39
CA ARG A 28 18.86 35.24 2.33
C ARG A 28 19.78 34.12 1.85
N ALA A 29 20.50 33.46 2.77
CA ALA A 29 21.23 32.25 2.42
C ALA A 29 20.26 31.10 2.07
N PRO A 30 20.60 30.20 1.13
CA PRO A 30 19.79 29.01 0.85
C PRO A 30 19.66 28.17 2.13
N ARG A 31 18.44 27.85 2.53
CA ARG A 31 18.18 27.01 3.73
C ARG A 31 18.62 25.56 3.57
N LEU A 32 18.83 25.10 2.34
CA LEU A 32 19.14 23.72 1.98
C LEU A 32 20.39 23.73 1.09
N THR A 33 21.45 23.07 1.56
CA THR A 33 22.76 23.00 0.90
C THR A 33 23.13 21.59 0.43
N GLY A 34 22.32 20.59 0.79
CA GLY A 34 22.53 19.20 0.43
C GLY A 34 21.98 18.84 -0.95
N PRO A 35 22.01 17.55 -1.31
CA PRO A 35 21.58 17.06 -2.61
C PRO A 35 20.07 17.24 -2.84
N ARG A 36 19.68 17.28 -4.11
CA ARG A 36 18.29 17.24 -4.54
C ARG A 36 17.91 15.79 -4.82
N ILE A 37 16.87 15.32 -4.13
CA ILE A 37 16.42 13.93 -4.21
C ILE A 37 14.95 13.90 -4.63
N ALA A 38 14.65 13.17 -5.69
CA ALA A 38 13.29 12.89 -6.13
C ALA A 38 12.91 11.45 -5.79
N VAL A 39 11.72 11.25 -5.24
CA VAL A 39 11.15 9.93 -4.97
C VAL A 39 9.82 9.77 -5.70
N ILE A 40 9.76 8.86 -6.66
CA ILE A 40 8.56 8.59 -7.46
C ILE A 40 7.93 7.29 -6.98
N GLY A 41 6.62 7.26 -6.82
CA GLY A 41 5.92 6.01 -6.54
C GLY A 41 4.46 6.18 -6.20
N ASN A 42 3.92 5.13 -5.58
CA ASN A 42 2.55 5.10 -5.09
C ASN A 42 2.45 5.82 -3.73
N CYS A 43 1.46 5.44 -2.91
CA CYS A 43 1.24 5.98 -1.57
C CYS A 43 2.47 5.90 -0.65
N GLN A 44 3.38 4.95 -0.85
CA GLN A 44 4.57 4.78 -0.01
C GLN A 44 5.67 5.82 -0.29
N SER A 45 5.64 6.47 -1.47
CA SER A 45 6.68 7.42 -1.91
C SER A 45 6.87 8.58 -0.93
N PHE A 46 5.79 9.04 -0.29
CA PHE A 46 5.86 10.09 0.74
C PHE A 46 6.69 9.64 1.94
N GLY A 47 6.43 8.44 2.48
CA GLY A 47 7.15 7.94 3.65
C GLY A 47 8.64 7.72 3.38
N ILE A 48 8.99 7.28 2.17
CA ILE A 48 10.39 7.20 1.71
C ILE A 48 11.03 8.59 1.63
N ALA A 49 10.37 9.55 0.97
CA ALA A 49 10.88 10.92 0.87
C ALA A 49 11.02 11.58 2.24
N TYR A 50 10.07 11.34 3.15
CA TYR A 50 10.14 11.80 4.53
C TYR A 50 11.36 11.22 5.26
N ALA A 51 11.57 9.90 5.16
CA ALA A 51 12.71 9.22 5.74
C ALA A 51 14.05 9.76 5.19
N MET A 52 14.15 9.98 3.87
CA MET A 52 15.35 10.57 3.25
C MET A 52 15.61 11.98 3.75
N LYS A 53 14.56 12.79 3.96
CA LYS A 53 14.70 14.14 4.53
C LYS A 53 15.15 14.10 5.99
N LEU A 54 14.79 13.07 6.74
CA LEU A 54 15.27 12.86 8.10
C LEU A 54 16.73 12.41 8.12
N LEU A 55 17.14 11.52 7.20
CA LEU A 55 18.51 11.04 7.05
C LEU A 55 19.46 12.17 6.61
N ASP A 56 19.00 13.10 5.77
CA ASP A 56 19.74 14.31 5.41
C ASP A 56 18.87 15.58 5.51
N PRO A 57 18.92 16.28 6.66
CA PRO A 57 18.20 17.53 6.85
C PRO A 57 18.66 18.66 5.91
N THR A 58 19.85 18.56 5.30
CA THR A 58 20.35 19.55 4.34
C THR A 58 19.83 19.31 2.92
N ALA A 59 19.45 18.07 2.60
CA ALA A 59 18.92 17.69 1.29
C ALA A 59 17.58 18.37 0.97
N ARG A 60 17.34 18.61 -0.32
CA ARG A 60 16.02 18.97 -0.85
C ARG A 60 15.36 17.70 -1.37
N VAL A 61 14.41 17.16 -0.61
CA VAL A 61 13.69 15.94 -0.97
C VAL A 61 12.28 16.27 -1.42
N GLU A 62 11.86 15.72 -2.55
CA GLU A 62 10.52 15.84 -3.09
C GLU A 62 9.98 14.48 -3.52
N HIS A 63 8.67 14.28 -3.36
CA HIS A 63 8.01 13.07 -3.82
C HIS A 63 7.07 13.38 -4.99
N PHE A 64 6.92 12.41 -5.90
CA PHE A 64 6.04 12.46 -7.05
C PHE A 64 5.11 11.25 -7.02
N SER A 65 3.81 11.50 -6.88
CA SER A 65 2.80 10.45 -6.78
C SER A 65 2.37 10.00 -8.17
N ALA A 66 2.89 8.85 -8.63
CA ALA A 66 2.50 8.22 -9.88
C ALA A 66 1.19 7.43 -9.70
N ILE A 67 0.12 8.09 -9.22
CA ILE A 67 -1.18 7.48 -8.98
C ILE A 67 -2.24 8.21 -9.80
N GLY A 68 -2.96 7.45 -10.63
CA GLY A 68 -4.07 7.96 -11.45
C GLY A 68 -3.62 8.61 -12.76
N ARG A 69 -4.58 9.16 -13.51
CA ARG A 69 -4.32 9.78 -14.81
C ARG A 69 -3.74 11.18 -14.65
N THR A 70 -2.65 11.46 -15.35
CA THR A 70 -1.93 12.75 -15.35
C THR A 70 -2.01 13.44 -16.72
N LEU A 71 -1.87 14.77 -16.73
CA LEU A 71 -1.69 15.53 -17.97
C LEU A 71 -0.22 15.55 -18.43
N ALA A 72 0.73 15.49 -17.49
CA ALA A 72 2.14 15.36 -17.78
C ALA A 72 2.43 14.06 -18.53
N ASP A 73 3.31 14.16 -19.52
CA ASP A 73 3.88 12.98 -20.16
C ASP A 73 5.26 12.63 -19.60
N MET A 74 5.74 11.47 -20.00
CA MET A 74 7.01 10.92 -19.56
C MET A 74 8.18 11.84 -19.91
N LYS A 75 8.13 12.56 -21.04
CA LYS A 75 9.18 13.51 -21.42
C LYS A 75 9.22 14.71 -20.48
N LEU A 76 8.06 15.27 -20.13
CA LEU A 76 7.99 16.35 -19.14
C LEU A 76 8.45 15.86 -17.77
N LEU A 77 8.02 14.68 -17.33
CA LEU A 77 8.46 14.09 -16.07
C LEU A 77 9.98 13.87 -16.05
N ALA A 78 10.55 13.23 -17.07
CA ALA A 78 12.00 13.02 -17.18
C ALA A 78 12.77 14.35 -17.21
N LYS A 79 12.27 15.37 -17.92
CA LYS A 79 12.85 16.72 -17.93
C LYS A 79 12.80 17.39 -16.56
N THR A 80 11.73 17.20 -15.80
CA THR A 80 11.66 17.67 -14.41
C THR A 80 12.63 16.90 -13.53
N LEU A 81 12.67 15.59 -13.62
CA LEU A 81 13.54 14.75 -12.78
C LEU A 81 15.04 14.92 -13.11
N SER A 82 15.39 15.39 -14.31
CA SER A 82 16.77 15.69 -14.66
C SER A 82 17.38 16.80 -13.80
N THR A 83 16.56 17.64 -13.14
CA THR A 83 17.04 18.69 -12.22
C THR A 83 17.42 18.18 -10.83
N TYR A 84 17.26 16.90 -10.52
CA TYR A 84 17.61 16.31 -9.22
C TYR A 84 18.94 15.57 -9.31
N ASP A 85 19.67 15.47 -8.21
CA ASP A 85 20.96 14.79 -8.18
C ASP A 85 20.74 13.26 -8.06
N TYR A 86 19.72 12.85 -7.31
CA TYR A 86 19.29 11.46 -7.16
C TYR A 86 17.80 11.29 -7.48
N VAL A 87 17.46 10.21 -8.21
CA VAL A 87 16.08 9.90 -8.59
C VAL A 87 15.77 8.46 -8.25
N PHE A 88 14.89 8.25 -7.28
CA PHE A 88 14.44 6.93 -6.86
C PHE A 88 13.00 6.71 -7.33
N SER A 89 12.68 5.57 -7.94
CA SER A 89 11.33 5.28 -8.41
C SER A 89 10.86 3.87 -8.04
N HIS A 90 9.61 3.71 -7.63
CA HIS A 90 8.96 2.42 -7.74
C HIS A 90 8.88 1.97 -9.20
N GLU A 91 8.72 0.67 -9.41
CA GLU A 91 8.12 0.17 -10.64
C GLU A 91 6.67 0.67 -10.73
N PHE A 92 6.31 1.20 -11.89
CA PHE A 92 4.94 1.51 -12.22
C PHE A 92 4.62 1.18 -13.69
N PRO A 93 3.39 0.68 -13.97
CA PRO A 93 2.99 0.28 -15.30
C PRO A 93 2.70 1.48 -16.22
N ALA A 94 2.68 1.21 -17.52
CA ALA A 94 2.21 2.18 -18.50
C ALA A 94 0.76 2.60 -18.21
N GLY A 95 0.44 3.86 -18.46
CA GLY A 95 -0.89 4.43 -18.26
C GLY A 95 -1.09 5.17 -16.94
N GLN A 96 -0.19 5.01 -15.96
CA GLN A 96 -0.13 5.89 -14.78
C GLN A 96 0.49 7.25 -15.12
N VAL A 97 1.47 7.26 -16.04
CA VAL A 97 1.99 8.48 -16.67
C VAL A 97 1.79 8.36 -18.17
N ARG A 98 1.43 9.47 -18.84
CA ARG A 98 1.22 9.44 -20.29
C ARG A 98 2.56 9.18 -20.98
N GLY A 99 2.58 8.24 -21.92
CA GLY A 99 3.78 7.97 -22.73
C GLY A 99 4.71 6.88 -22.20
N GLY A 100 4.38 6.20 -21.08
CA GLY A 100 5.14 5.02 -20.67
C GLY A 100 4.96 4.64 -19.20
N GLY A 101 5.73 3.64 -18.77
CA GLY A 101 5.88 3.25 -17.36
C GLY A 101 7.30 3.53 -16.84
N SER A 102 7.64 2.95 -15.69
CA SER A 102 8.96 3.08 -15.06
C SER A 102 10.15 2.70 -15.97
N GLN A 103 10.00 1.72 -16.87
CA GLN A 103 11.06 1.36 -17.85
C GLN A 103 11.32 2.47 -18.87
N GLU A 104 10.28 3.15 -19.34
CA GLU A 104 10.42 4.30 -20.23
C GLU A 104 11.03 5.50 -19.49
N LEU A 105 10.73 5.65 -18.20
CA LEU A 105 11.38 6.66 -17.39
C LEU A 105 12.90 6.41 -17.28
N GLN A 106 13.30 5.15 -17.05
CA GLN A 106 14.72 4.77 -17.01
C GLN A 106 15.42 4.97 -18.37
N SER A 107 14.75 4.65 -19.49
CA SER A 107 15.35 4.84 -20.83
C SER A 107 15.57 6.32 -21.19
N LEU A 108 14.76 7.22 -20.61
CA LEU A 108 14.89 8.66 -20.79
C LEU A 108 15.82 9.32 -19.75
N LEU A 109 16.14 8.64 -18.66
CA LEU A 109 16.91 9.18 -17.55
C LEU A 109 17.71 8.11 -16.81
N ASP A 110 18.96 7.90 -17.23
CA ASP A 110 19.85 6.84 -16.75
C ASP A 110 20.10 6.84 -15.23
N LYS A 111 19.95 7.99 -14.56
CA LYS A 111 20.14 8.12 -13.10
C LYS A 111 18.97 7.62 -12.26
N VAL A 112 17.92 7.08 -12.88
CA VAL A 112 16.74 6.57 -12.17
C VAL A 112 17.05 5.20 -11.57
N VAL A 113 17.05 5.16 -10.23
CA VAL A 113 17.25 3.95 -9.44
C VAL A 113 15.88 3.40 -9.06
N LEU A 114 15.57 2.18 -9.52
CA LEU A 114 14.34 1.51 -9.12
C LEU A 114 14.46 0.90 -7.73
N PHE A 115 13.37 0.96 -6.97
CA PHE A 115 13.28 0.36 -5.64
C PHE A 115 11.92 -0.30 -5.40
N PRO A 116 11.83 -1.27 -4.49
CA PRO A 116 10.59 -2.04 -4.31
C PRO A 116 9.50 -1.25 -3.61
N ALA A 117 8.27 -1.41 -4.09
CA ALA A 117 7.10 -1.18 -3.26
C ALA A 117 6.94 -2.36 -2.30
N VAL A 118 6.64 -2.08 -1.03
CA VAL A 118 6.42 -3.14 -0.03
C VAL A 118 5.02 -3.72 -0.20
N THR A 119 4.96 -5.02 -0.46
CA THR A 119 3.73 -5.81 -0.45
C THR A 119 3.93 -7.01 0.46
N PHE A 120 3.04 -7.20 1.43
CA PHE A 120 3.17 -8.31 2.39
C PHE A 120 1.78 -8.75 2.88
N ALA A 121 1.32 -9.90 2.40
CA ALA A 121 -0.05 -10.38 2.61
C ALA A 121 -0.27 -11.14 3.93
N ALA A 122 0.79 -11.55 4.64
CA ALA A 122 0.66 -12.53 5.72
C ALA A 122 -0.30 -12.11 6.85
N PHE A 123 -0.31 -10.82 7.19
CA PHE A 123 -1.21 -10.28 8.22
C PHE A 123 -2.67 -10.13 7.76
N HIS A 124 -2.90 -10.06 6.45
CA HIS A 124 -4.21 -9.75 5.85
C HIS A 124 -4.56 -10.74 4.73
N PRO A 125 -4.55 -12.07 4.99
CA PRO A 125 -4.73 -13.07 3.94
C PRO A 125 -6.12 -13.00 3.28
N ASP A 126 -7.12 -12.43 3.95
CA ASP A 126 -8.45 -12.22 3.40
C ASP A 126 -8.57 -10.98 2.51
N LEU A 127 -7.60 -10.04 2.58
CA LEU A 127 -7.66 -8.81 1.80
C LEU A 127 -7.32 -9.10 0.33
N VAL A 128 -8.24 -8.76 -0.56
CA VAL A 128 -8.08 -8.84 -2.01
C VAL A 128 -8.44 -7.53 -2.70
N TYR A 129 -7.84 -7.31 -3.87
CA TYR A 129 -8.24 -6.27 -4.81
C TYR A 129 -9.12 -6.88 -5.89
N LEU A 130 -10.32 -6.34 -6.07
CA LEU A 130 -11.20 -6.73 -7.18
C LEU A 130 -10.93 -5.79 -8.35
N LEU A 131 -10.26 -6.28 -9.38
CA LEU A 131 -9.80 -5.47 -10.51
C LEU A 131 -10.70 -5.69 -11.72
N ASP A 132 -11.24 -4.60 -12.28
CA ASP A 132 -12.03 -4.65 -13.50
C ASP A 132 -11.12 -4.57 -14.73
N GLU A 133 -10.79 -5.73 -15.30
CA GLU A 133 -9.97 -5.86 -16.51
C GLU A 133 -10.55 -5.04 -17.68
N THR A 134 -11.88 -4.97 -17.79
CA THR A 134 -12.55 -4.22 -18.87
C THR A 134 -12.37 -2.70 -18.74
N ARG A 135 -11.91 -2.24 -17.58
CA ARG A 135 -11.62 -0.84 -17.28
C ARG A 135 -10.14 -0.60 -17.03
N GLY A 136 -9.26 -1.45 -17.59
CA GLY A 136 -7.82 -1.33 -17.46
C GLY A 136 -7.34 -1.60 -16.04
N ASN A 137 -7.90 -2.64 -15.40
CA ASN A 137 -7.62 -3.05 -14.02
C ASN A 137 -7.95 -1.96 -12.98
N ALA A 138 -9.02 -1.20 -13.22
CA ALA A 138 -9.51 -0.26 -12.22
C ALA A 138 -10.08 -1.03 -11.03
N PRO A 139 -9.72 -0.69 -9.78
CA PRO A 139 -10.25 -1.38 -8.62
C PRO A 139 -11.73 -1.07 -8.42
N THR A 140 -12.51 -2.08 -8.06
CA THR A 140 -13.83 -1.87 -7.45
C THR A 140 -13.65 -1.17 -6.11
N ILE A 141 -14.44 -0.12 -5.86
CA ILE A 141 -14.36 0.66 -4.61
C ILE A 141 -15.46 0.19 -3.66
N GLY A 142 -15.04 -0.33 -2.52
CA GLY A 142 -15.87 -0.75 -1.40
C GLY A 142 -15.97 0.30 -0.27
N PRO A 143 -16.50 -0.11 0.90
CA PRO A 143 -16.57 0.76 2.07
C PRO A 143 -15.22 1.13 2.68
N VAL A 144 -14.16 0.38 2.37
CA VAL A 144 -12.79 0.60 2.85
C VAL A 144 -11.88 0.75 1.63
N GLY A 145 -12.19 1.75 0.80
CA GLY A 145 -11.45 2.02 -0.43
C GLY A 145 -11.44 0.81 -1.37
N PRO A 146 -10.29 0.41 -1.94
CA PRO A 146 -10.21 -0.74 -2.84
C PRO A 146 -10.13 -2.10 -2.12
N TYR A 147 -10.23 -2.14 -0.78
CA TYR A 147 -10.02 -3.36 0.00
C TYR A 147 -11.30 -4.18 0.16
N HIS A 148 -11.26 -5.41 -0.34
CA HIS A 148 -12.33 -6.38 -0.24
C HIS A 148 -11.89 -7.62 0.55
N SER A 149 -12.85 -8.26 1.22
CA SER A 149 -12.68 -9.57 1.85
C SER A 149 -12.97 -10.67 0.84
N ALA A 150 -12.05 -11.62 0.67
CA ALA A 150 -12.25 -12.78 -0.18
C ALA A 150 -13.40 -13.65 0.31
N ILE A 151 -13.52 -13.83 1.63
CA ILE A 151 -14.63 -14.50 2.29
C ILE A 151 -15.97 -13.81 1.95
N ALA A 152 -16.05 -12.48 2.06
CA ALA A 152 -17.27 -11.74 1.79
C ALA A 152 -17.72 -11.86 0.33
N VAL A 153 -16.79 -11.83 -0.62
CA VAL A 153 -17.09 -11.99 -2.05
C VAL A 153 -17.57 -13.41 -2.35
N LEU A 154 -16.89 -14.44 -1.81
CA LEU A 154 -17.31 -15.83 -1.95
C LEU A 154 -18.73 -16.03 -1.40
N ALA A 155 -18.98 -15.56 -0.18
CA ALA A 155 -20.26 -15.68 0.50
C ALA A 155 -21.38 -15.00 -0.31
N PHE A 156 -21.13 -13.79 -0.83
CA PHE A 156 -22.06 -13.10 -1.71
C PHE A 156 -22.36 -13.90 -2.98
N ARG A 157 -21.32 -14.41 -3.67
CA ARG A 157 -21.48 -15.19 -4.91
C ARG A 157 -22.19 -16.53 -4.71
N ARG A 158 -22.14 -17.07 -3.49
CA ARG A 158 -22.86 -18.29 -3.10
C ARG A 158 -24.23 -18.01 -2.47
N GLY A 159 -24.65 -16.75 -2.40
CA GLY A 159 -25.98 -16.36 -1.92
C GLY A 159 -26.18 -16.52 -0.42
N LEU A 160 -25.10 -16.48 0.37
CA LEU A 160 -25.21 -16.47 1.84
C LEU A 160 -25.84 -15.17 2.34
N SER A 161 -26.58 -15.28 3.46
CA SER A 161 -27.06 -14.13 4.20
C SER A 161 -25.92 -13.36 4.89
N LEU A 162 -26.19 -12.14 5.37
CA LEU A 162 -25.20 -11.38 6.15
C LEU A 162 -24.81 -12.09 7.45
N ASP A 163 -25.75 -12.76 8.12
CA ASP A 163 -25.47 -13.50 9.36
C ASP A 163 -24.63 -14.75 9.10
N GLU A 164 -24.94 -15.52 8.06
CA GLU A 164 -24.11 -16.65 7.63
C GLU A 164 -22.71 -16.18 7.21
N THR A 165 -22.61 -15.03 6.53
CA THR A 165 -21.33 -14.44 6.14
C THR A 165 -20.54 -13.99 7.35
N HIS A 166 -21.19 -13.35 8.33
CA HIS A 166 -20.54 -12.93 9.57
C HIS A 166 -19.98 -14.13 10.34
N ALA A 167 -20.71 -15.24 10.36
CA ALA A 167 -20.28 -16.50 10.97
C ALA A 167 -19.08 -17.17 10.26
N LEU A 168 -18.67 -16.70 9.08
CA LEU A 168 -17.46 -17.19 8.41
C LEU A 168 -16.16 -16.59 8.96
N PHE A 169 -16.20 -15.53 9.75
CA PHE A 169 -15.00 -14.86 10.26
C PHE A 169 -14.50 -15.52 11.55
N ASN A 170 -14.26 -16.83 11.49
CA ASN A 170 -13.88 -17.66 12.64
C ASN A 170 -12.62 -18.48 12.37
N ARG A 171 -11.94 -18.91 13.46
CA ARG A 171 -10.70 -19.71 13.41
C ARG A 171 -10.82 -20.93 12.49
N ASN A 172 -11.86 -21.73 12.63
CA ASN A 172 -12.05 -22.96 11.85
C ASN A 172 -12.16 -22.71 10.32
N VAL A 173 -12.74 -21.57 9.92
CA VAL A 173 -12.78 -21.15 8.52
C VAL A 173 -11.39 -20.72 8.07
N TYR A 174 -10.67 -19.96 8.87
CA TYR A 174 -9.30 -19.53 8.55
C TYR A 174 -8.34 -20.72 8.43
N GLU A 175 -8.48 -21.75 9.27
CA GLU A 175 -7.74 -23.02 9.14
C GLU A 175 -8.08 -23.71 7.82
N THR A 176 -9.37 -23.78 7.47
CA THR A 176 -9.83 -24.38 6.22
C THR A 176 -9.30 -23.64 4.98
N LEU A 177 -9.13 -22.32 5.08
CA LEU A 177 -8.63 -21.46 4.01
C LEU A 177 -7.09 -21.35 3.97
N GLY A 178 -6.37 -21.97 4.92
CA GLY A 178 -4.91 -21.91 5.01
C GLY A 178 -4.36 -20.54 5.45
N TYR A 179 -5.17 -19.69 6.10
CA TYR A 179 -4.79 -18.32 6.47
C TYR A 179 -3.68 -18.25 7.52
N PHE A 180 -3.35 -19.36 8.17
CA PHE A 180 -2.27 -19.46 9.16
C PHE A 180 -0.91 -19.79 8.55
N ASP A 181 -0.88 -20.25 7.30
CA ASP A 181 0.32 -20.78 6.63
C ASP A 181 0.94 -19.79 5.62
N VAL A 182 0.37 -18.59 5.49
CA VAL A 182 0.74 -17.58 4.50
C VAL A 182 2.07 -16.85 4.77
N TRP A 183 2.64 -17.00 5.96
CA TRP A 183 3.82 -16.21 6.36
C TRP A 183 5.05 -16.52 5.51
N ASN A 184 5.38 -17.81 5.37
CA ASN A 184 6.61 -18.24 4.71
C ASN A 184 6.59 -17.84 3.23
N GLU A 185 5.47 -18.09 2.55
CA GLU A 185 5.29 -17.71 1.14
C GLU A 185 5.40 -16.19 0.94
N ALA A 186 4.74 -15.39 1.79
CA ALA A 186 4.81 -13.92 1.69
C ALA A 186 6.21 -13.37 1.98
N ALA A 187 6.94 -13.98 2.92
CA ALA A 187 8.31 -13.60 3.26
C ALA A 187 9.28 -13.95 2.12
N GLU A 188 9.17 -15.16 1.58
CA GLU A 188 9.97 -15.63 0.45
C GLU A 188 9.70 -14.79 -0.80
N GLU A 189 8.43 -14.54 -1.15
CA GLU A 189 8.05 -13.71 -2.29
C GLU A 189 8.64 -12.30 -2.17
N PHE A 190 8.54 -11.68 -0.99
CA PHE A 190 9.10 -10.35 -0.74
C PHE A 190 10.64 -10.34 -0.87
N ILE A 191 11.34 -11.27 -0.21
CA ILE A 191 12.81 -11.33 -0.23
C ILE A 191 13.32 -11.61 -1.66
N GLU A 192 12.77 -12.63 -2.32
CA GLU A 192 13.23 -13.02 -3.65
C GLU A 192 12.89 -11.97 -4.71
N THR A 193 11.72 -11.34 -4.63
CA THR A 193 11.37 -10.24 -5.53
C THR A 193 12.29 -9.04 -5.33
N THR A 194 12.54 -8.65 -4.07
CA THR A 194 13.39 -7.50 -3.78
C THR A 194 14.84 -7.71 -4.21
N LYS A 195 15.38 -8.91 -3.95
CA LYS A 195 16.73 -9.30 -4.34
C LYS A 195 16.89 -9.40 -5.86
N ARG A 196 15.99 -10.13 -6.53
CA ARG A 196 16.09 -10.39 -7.97
C ARG A 196 15.87 -9.12 -8.81
N LYS A 197 14.90 -8.28 -8.44
CA LYS A 197 14.54 -7.10 -9.24
C LYS A 197 15.34 -5.86 -8.90
N PHE A 198 15.70 -5.67 -7.64
CA PHE A 198 16.30 -4.41 -7.17
C PHE A 198 17.70 -4.59 -6.56
N GLY A 199 18.21 -5.82 -6.48
CA GLY A 199 19.51 -6.11 -5.87
C GLY A 199 19.55 -5.84 -4.36
N MET A 200 18.39 -5.79 -3.69
CA MET A 200 18.28 -5.49 -2.27
C MET A 200 17.83 -6.72 -1.50
N ASP A 201 18.66 -7.18 -0.57
CA ASP A 201 18.31 -8.25 0.35
C ASP A 201 17.79 -7.67 1.67
N PHE A 202 16.48 -7.80 1.90
CA PHE A 202 15.79 -7.34 3.10
C PHE A 202 15.56 -8.46 4.13
N SER A 203 16.25 -9.59 4.06
CA SER A 203 16.05 -10.71 5.00
C SER A 203 16.25 -10.29 6.46
N THR A 204 17.28 -9.49 6.73
CA THR A 204 17.57 -8.98 8.07
C THR A 204 16.51 -7.98 8.53
N GLU A 205 16.13 -7.05 7.65
CA GLU A 205 15.09 -6.06 7.90
C GLU A 205 13.74 -6.73 8.18
N LEU A 206 13.32 -7.70 7.38
CA LEU A 206 12.08 -8.43 7.58
C LEU A 206 12.06 -9.12 8.94
N ALA A 207 13.17 -9.75 9.35
CA ALA A 207 13.29 -10.35 10.68
C ALA A 207 13.19 -9.29 11.80
N ASN A 208 13.80 -8.11 11.61
CA ASN A 208 13.73 -7.00 12.56
C ASN A 208 12.31 -6.43 12.67
N TRP A 209 11.65 -6.21 11.54
CA TRP A 209 10.28 -5.70 11.46
C TRP A 209 9.32 -6.66 12.15
N SER A 210 9.47 -7.96 11.90
CA SER A 210 8.64 -9.00 12.49
C SER A 210 8.77 -9.07 14.02
N ARG A 211 9.99 -8.90 14.56
CA ARG A 211 10.20 -8.81 16.01
C ARG A 211 9.60 -7.56 16.65
N ARG A 212 9.39 -6.49 15.89
CA ARG A 212 8.70 -5.28 16.35
C ARG A 212 7.17 -5.45 16.39
N GLY A 213 6.65 -6.53 15.80
CA GLY A 213 5.22 -6.83 15.69
C GLY A 213 4.67 -6.47 14.31
N VAL A 214 3.40 -6.06 14.27
CA VAL A 214 2.72 -5.72 13.00
C VAL A 214 3.42 -4.55 12.32
N PHE A 215 3.88 -4.76 11.09
CA PHE A 215 4.56 -3.74 10.27
C PHE A 215 3.77 -3.30 9.04
N MET A 216 2.50 -3.72 8.91
CA MET A 216 1.60 -3.41 7.79
C MET A 216 0.22 -2.97 8.29
N TYR A 217 -0.37 -1.95 7.67
CA TYR A 217 -1.78 -1.52 7.85
C TYR A 217 -2.76 -2.18 6.86
N SER A 218 -2.22 -2.72 5.78
CA SER A 218 -2.91 -3.47 4.72
C SER A 218 -1.84 -4.28 3.98
N LEU A 219 -2.19 -5.00 2.91
CA LEU A 219 -1.16 -5.71 2.13
C LEU A 219 -0.15 -4.79 1.42
N VAL A 220 -0.43 -3.49 1.27
CA VAL A 220 0.44 -2.52 0.56
C VAL A 220 0.81 -1.28 1.37
N HIS A 221 0.32 -1.13 2.60
CA HIS A 221 0.59 0.05 3.44
C HIS A 221 1.51 -0.33 4.60
N PRO A 222 2.84 -0.31 4.42
CA PRO A 222 3.77 -0.57 5.51
C PRO A 222 3.80 0.56 6.56
N LYS A 223 4.27 0.25 7.76
CA LYS A 223 4.53 1.24 8.80
C LYS A 223 5.77 2.10 8.49
N PRO A 224 5.89 3.31 9.06
CA PRO A 224 6.96 4.25 8.75
C PRO A 224 8.38 3.68 8.90
N PHE A 225 8.62 2.81 9.89
CA PHE A 225 9.95 2.23 10.10
C PHE A 225 10.41 1.29 9.00
N VAL A 226 9.48 0.62 8.30
CA VAL A 226 9.78 -0.20 7.13
C VAL A 226 10.29 0.69 6.00
N LEU A 227 9.58 1.80 5.74
CA LEU A 227 9.97 2.78 4.72
C LEU A 227 11.29 3.46 5.07
N PHE A 228 11.54 3.72 6.35
CA PHE A 228 12.81 4.28 6.82
C PHE A 228 14.01 3.35 6.55
N ASP A 229 13.86 2.05 6.81
CA ASP A 229 14.91 1.07 6.51
C ASP A 229 15.17 0.93 5.00
N ILE A 230 14.13 1.02 4.17
CA ILE A 230 14.30 1.08 2.70
C ILE A 230 15.06 2.35 2.29
N ALA A 231 14.71 3.51 2.83
CA ALA A 231 15.42 4.76 2.55
C ALA A 231 16.90 4.69 2.94
N LYS A 232 17.23 4.05 4.07
CA LYS A 232 18.63 3.79 4.46
C LYS A 232 19.37 2.92 3.45
N ARG A 233 18.73 1.85 2.93
CA ARG A 233 19.32 1.00 1.88
C ARG A 233 19.57 1.79 0.60
N LEU A 234 18.64 2.66 0.21
CA LEU A 234 18.79 3.53 -0.96
C LEU A 234 19.94 4.53 -0.80
N PHE A 235 20.08 5.13 0.39
CA PHE A 235 21.21 6.01 0.69
C PHE A 235 22.54 5.27 0.61
N ALA A 236 22.63 4.10 1.26
CA ALA A 236 23.85 3.29 1.24
C ALA A 236 24.24 2.88 -0.19
N GLN A 237 23.26 2.50 -1.03
CA GLN A 237 23.50 2.13 -2.43
C GLN A 237 24.07 3.30 -3.25
N GLN A 238 23.73 4.54 -2.92
CA GLN A 238 24.22 5.75 -3.58
C GLN A 238 25.46 6.36 -2.91
N GLY A 239 26.03 5.71 -1.89
CA GLY A 239 27.16 6.25 -1.13
C GLY A 239 26.80 7.48 -0.29
N LEU A 240 25.51 7.73 -0.05
CA LEU A 240 25.03 8.80 0.82
C LEU A 240 25.14 8.37 2.29
N ASN A 241 25.48 9.32 3.15
CA ASN A 241 25.55 9.05 4.59
C ASN A 241 24.14 8.86 5.17
N ALA A 242 23.89 7.71 5.80
CA ALA A 242 22.66 7.41 6.51
C ALA A 242 22.94 7.41 8.02
N PRO A 243 22.79 8.55 8.72
CA PRO A 243 23.06 8.61 10.15
C PRO A 243 22.15 7.67 10.94
N ASN A 244 22.65 7.18 12.07
CA ASN A 244 21.83 6.41 13.00
C ASN A 244 20.86 7.34 13.74
N ILE A 245 19.62 7.40 13.27
CA ILE A 245 18.55 8.21 13.84
C ILE A 245 17.46 7.30 14.39
N ASN A 246 16.97 7.60 15.60
CA ASN A 246 15.76 6.98 16.09
C ASN A 246 14.53 7.65 15.45
N LEU A 247 13.92 6.94 14.49
CA LEU A 247 12.73 7.40 13.77
C LEU A 247 11.56 7.73 14.70
N ASP A 248 11.41 7.04 15.83
CA ASP A 248 10.23 7.15 16.68
C ASP A 248 10.02 8.58 17.23
N TYR A 249 11.10 9.37 17.35
CA TYR A 249 11.00 10.79 17.75
C TYR A 249 10.42 11.70 16.67
N TYR A 250 10.45 11.28 15.41
CA TYR A 250 10.11 12.11 14.25
C TYR A 250 9.01 11.50 13.38
N SER A 251 8.59 10.26 13.65
CA SER A 251 7.72 9.49 12.76
C SER A 251 6.45 10.25 12.37
N ILE A 252 6.31 10.55 11.07
CA ILE A 252 5.03 10.91 10.46
C ILE A 252 4.47 9.67 9.79
N ASP A 253 3.27 9.28 10.18
CA ASP A 253 2.57 8.14 9.60
C ASP A 253 1.48 8.58 8.64
N ASP A 254 1.88 8.85 7.40
CA ASP A 254 0.94 9.29 6.36
C ASP A 254 0.06 8.13 5.87
N LEU A 255 0.61 6.92 5.81
CA LEU A 255 -0.14 5.72 5.42
C LEU A 255 -1.15 5.30 6.47
N ALA A 256 -0.94 5.62 7.75
CA ALA A 256 -1.97 5.48 8.75
C ALA A 256 -3.20 6.38 8.49
N ARG A 257 -3.10 7.46 7.70
CA ARG A 257 -4.27 8.26 7.29
C ARG A 257 -5.10 7.60 6.19
N ALA A 258 -4.55 6.59 5.52
CA ALA A 258 -5.25 5.76 4.57
C ALA A 258 -6.25 4.82 5.26
N GLU A 259 -6.83 3.95 4.44
CA GLU A 259 -7.57 2.79 4.91
C GLU A 259 -6.67 1.83 5.71
N VAL A 260 -7.20 1.33 6.83
CA VAL A 260 -6.59 0.26 7.61
C VAL A 260 -7.51 -0.95 7.57
N PHE A 261 -6.97 -2.07 7.09
CA PHE A 261 -7.64 -3.35 7.10
C PHE A 261 -7.14 -4.12 8.33
N PRO A 262 -8.02 -4.58 9.22
CA PRO A 262 -7.58 -5.15 10.48
C PRO A 262 -7.02 -6.56 10.29
N ILE A 263 -6.17 -6.96 11.24
CA ILE A 263 -5.77 -8.35 11.42
C ILE A 263 -6.84 -9.02 12.27
N TYR A 264 -7.50 -10.04 11.73
CA TYR A 264 -8.55 -10.72 12.48
C TYR A 264 -8.00 -11.40 13.74
N PRO A 265 -8.71 -11.36 14.88
CA PRO A 265 -8.21 -11.86 16.15
C PRO A 265 -7.64 -13.28 16.12
N PRO A 266 -8.23 -14.29 15.45
CA PRO A 266 -7.60 -15.61 15.39
C PRO A 266 -6.25 -15.63 14.64
N ILE A 267 -6.12 -14.82 13.57
CA ILE A 267 -4.85 -14.64 12.83
C ILE A 267 -3.84 -13.91 13.70
N ALA A 268 -4.28 -12.87 14.41
CA ALA A 268 -3.44 -12.09 15.30
C ALA A 268 -2.91 -12.95 16.47
N GLU A 269 -3.78 -13.77 17.07
CA GLU A 269 -3.42 -14.75 18.10
C GLU A 269 -2.36 -15.73 17.59
N TRP A 270 -2.53 -16.26 16.38
CA TRP A 270 -1.57 -17.18 15.76
C TRP A 270 -0.17 -16.55 15.58
N PHE A 271 -0.11 -15.27 15.18
CA PHE A 271 1.14 -14.55 15.02
C PHE A 271 1.65 -13.85 16.30
N GLY A 272 0.93 -13.96 17.43
CA GLY A 272 1.31 -13.30 18.68
C GLY A 272 1.26 -11.77 18.61
N VAL A 273 0.31 -11.20 17.85
CA VAL A 273 0.14 -9.75 17.65
C VAL A 273 -1.29 -9.29 18.02
N PRO A 274 -1.54 -7.97 18.20
CA PRO A 274 -2.89 -7.47 18.42
C PRO A 274 -3.78 -7.61 17.18
N GLY A 275 -5.02 -8.07 17.40
CA GLY A 275 -6.05 -8.20 16.36
C GLY A 275 -7.29 -7.37 16.66
N SER A 276 -8.13 -7.17 15.64
CA SER A 276 -9.41 -6.47 15.76
C SER A 276 -10.33 -6.82 14.58
N TYR A 277 -11.61 -6.48 14.68
CA TYR A 277 -12.55 -6.41 13.56
C TYR A 277 -12.95 -4.97 13.20
N THR A 278 -12.16 -3.99 13.63
CA THR A 278 -12.37 -2.57 13.35
C THR A 278 -11.58 -2.13 12.11
N PHE A 279 -12.29 -1.68 11.09
CA PHE A 279 -11.71 -1.12 9.88
C PHE A 279 -11.64 0.40 9.99
N LYS A 280 -10.63 1.00 9.38
CA LYS A 280 -10.50 2.46 9.29
C LYS A 280 -10.67 2.91 7.85
N LEU A 281 -11.47 3.95 7.63
CA LEU A 281 -11.60 4.62 6.33
C LEU A 281 -10.53 5.70 6.17
N GLU A 282 -10.21 6.03 4.92
CA GLU A 282 -9.28 7.11 4.61
C GLU A 282 -9.72 8.46 5.22
N ASN A 283 -8.74 9.23 5.68
CA ASN A 283 -8.92 10.56 6.27
C ASN A 283 -7.82 11.51 5.79
N TYR A 284 -7.75 11.75 4.48
CA TYR A 284 -6.75 12.63 3.84
C TYR A 284 -7.15 14.10 3.74
N HIS A 285 -8.41 14.43 4.06
CA HIS A 285 -8.89 15.80 3.91
C HIS A 285 -8.42 16.70 5.05
N LEU A 286 -8.43 18.02 4.83
CA LEU A 286 -8.40 19.07 5.87
C LEU A 286 -9.69 18.98 6.71
N SER A 287 -9.95 17.81 7.25
CA SER A 287 -11.11 17.49 8.05
C SER A 287 -10.72 17.73 9.50
N SER A 288 -11.58 18.43 10.23
CA SER A 288 -11.50 18.49 11.69
C SER A 288 -11.94 17.16 12.33
N SER A 289 -12.38 16.18 11.55
CA SER A 289 -12.75 14.85 12.03
C SER A 289 -11.52 13.99 12.31
N VAL A 290 -11.62 13.18 13.36
CA VAL A 290 -10.62 12.19 13.77
C VAL A 290 -10.60 10.95 12.85
N GLY A 291 -11.47 10.90 11.85
CA GLY A 291 -11.62 9.78 10.91
C GLY A 291 -12.85 8.91 11.23
N THR A 292 -13.13 7.95 10.36
CA THR A 292 -14.26 7.03 10.48
C THR A 292 -13.76 5.61 10.67
N PHE A 293 -14.33 4.93 11.67
CA PHE A 293 -14.06 3.53 11.98
C PHE A 293 -15.36 2.74 11.86
N ILE A 294 -15.29 1.54 11.27
CA ILE A 294 -16.47 0.70 11.04
C ILE A 294 -16.21 -0.73 11.54
N THR A 295 -17.28 -1.40 11.96
CA THR A 295 -17.26 -2.78 12.44
C THR A 295 -17.34 -3.77 11.28
N LEU A 296 -16.98 -5.03 11.52
CA LEU A 296 -17.14 -6.10 10.54
C LEU A 296 -18.58 -6.24 10.02
N PRO A 297 -19.65 -6.27 10.85
CA PRO A 297 -21.02 -6.32 10.34
C PRO A 297 -21.37 -5.16 9.40
N TYR A 298 -20.94 -3.93 9.75
CA TYR A 298 -21.17 -2.77 8.89
C TYR A 298 -20.41 -2.91 7.57
N TYR A 299 -19.12 -3.26 7.63
CA TYR A 299 -18.28 -3.53 6.47
C TYR A 299 -18.91 -4.54 5.52
N LEU A 300 -19.36 -5.70 6.02
CA LEU A 300 -20.01 -6.73 5.24
C LEU A 300 -21.29 -6.23 4.56
N SER A 301 -22.11 -5.49 5.31
CA SER A 301 -23.36 -4.94 4.77
C SER A 301 -23.13 -3.96 3.61
N GLU A 302 -22.11 -3.11 3.70
CA GLU A 302 -21.75 -2.15 2.64
C GLU A 302 -21.07 -2.85 1.46
N CYS A 303 -20.21 -3.83 1.70
CA CYS A 303 -19.65 -4.69 0.65
C CYS A 303 -20.77 -5.37 -0.17
N PHE A 304 -21.78 -5.96 0.48
CA PHE A 304 -22.91 -6.58 -0.22
C PHE A 304 -23.70 -5.59 -1.06
N LYS A 305 -23.87 -4.33 -0.60
CA LYS A 305 -24.52 -3.28 -1.41
C LYS A 305 -23.71 -2.95 -2.66
N VAL A 306 -22.38 -2.92 -2.56
CA VAL A 306 -21.48 -2.73 -3.71
C VAL A 306 -21.59 -3.91 -4.66
N TYR A 307 -21.46 -5.13 -4.17
CA TYR A 307 -21.45 -6.35 -5.01
C TYR A 307 -22.75 -6.53 -5.81
N ARG A 308 -23.92 -6.16 -5.24
CA ARG A 308 -25.22 -6.18 -5.97
C ARG A 308 -25.25 -5.28 -7.20
N ARG A 309 -24.40 -4.24 -7.25
CA ARG A 309 -24.32 -3.27 -8.36
C ARG A 309 -23.22 -3.63 -9.36
N CYS A 310 -22.35 -4.59 -9.02
CA CYS A 310 -21.25 -5.02 -9.85
C CYS A 310 -21.68 -6.15 -10.79
N LYS A 311 -21.06 -6.21 -11.97
CA LYS A 311 -21.08 -7.39 -12.83
C LYS A 311 -20.21 -8.49 -12.21
N PRO A 312 -20.47 -9.78 -12.49
CA PRO A 312 -19.64 -10.87 -11.97
C PRO A 312 -18.14 -10.69 -12.25
N SER A 313 -17.77 -10.21 -13.43
CA SER A 313 -16.38 -9.94 -13.81
C SER A 313 -15.71 -8.84 -12.99
N GLN A 314 -16.47 -7.95 -12.33
CA GLN A 314 -15.95 -6.85 -11.51
C GLN A 314 -15.70 -7.27 -10.06
N ILE A 315 -16.14 -8.46 -9.69
CA ILE A 315 -15.92 -9.08 -8.37
C ILE A 315 -15.29 -10.47 -8.51
N ALA A 316 -14.63 -10.70 -9.65
CA ALA A 316 -13.81 -11.88 -9.90
C ALA A 316 -12.42 -11.69 -9.28
N HIS A 317 -11.83 -12.79 -8.83
CA HIS A 317 -10.45 -12.81 -8.33
C HIS A 317 -9.92 -14.23 -8.42
N PRO A 318 -8.66 -14.46 -8.87
CA PRO A 318 -8.14 -15.81 -9.10
C PRO A 318 -8.30 -16.77 -7.91
N ARG A 319 -8.02 -16.30 -6.69
CA ARG A 319 -8.23 -17.09 -5.45
C ARG A 319 -9.69 -17.49 -5.23
N ILE A 320 -10.62 -16.58 -5.51
CA ILE A 320 -12.05 -16.82 -5.29
C ILE A 320 -12.60 -17.75 -6.37
N GLU A 321 -12.17 -17.59 -7.63
CA GLU A 321 -12.50 -18.55 -8.69
C GLU A 321 -11.98 -19.94 -8.33
N ALA A 322 -10.73 -20.06 -7.86
CA ALA A 322 -10.15 -21.33 -7.46
C ALA A 322 -10.97 -22.04 -6.37
N TRP A 323 -11.51 -21.30 -5.40
CA TRP A 323 -12.45 -21.88 -4.44
C TRP A 323 -13.75 -22.30 -5.10
N LEU A 324 -14.34 -21.46 -5.95
CA LEU A 324 -15.61 -21.75 -6.61
C LEU A 324 -15.55 -22.96 -7.55
N ASP A 325 -14.39 -23.21 -8.15
CA ASP A 325 -14.09 -24.34 -9.02
C ASP A 325 -13.80 -25.64 -8.24
N ASP A 326 -13.67 -25.58 -6.91
CA ASP A 326 -13.58 -26.72 -6.02
C ASP A 326 -14.90 -26.91 -5.21
N PRO A 327 -15.80 -27.80 -5.65
CA PRO A 327 -17.05 -28.07 -4.96
C PRO A 327 -16.86 -28.56 -3.51
N GLY A 328 -15.76 -29.25 -3.22
CA GLY A 328 -15.43 -29.74 -1.89
C GLY A 328 -15.08 -28.58 -0.96
N ALA A 329 -14.22 -27.66 -1.40
CA ALA A 329 -13.87 -26.46 -0.65
C ALA A 329 -15.10 -25.58 -0.39
N VAL A 330 -15.90 -25.27 -1.42
CA VAL A 330 -17.14 -24.50 -1.25
C VAL A 330 -18.09 -25.19 -0.29
N GLY A 331 -18.36 -26.48 -0.50
CA GLY A 331 -19.28 -27.25 0.34
C GLY A 331 -18.89 -27.19 1.82
N ARG A 332 -17.59 -27.29 2.12
CA ARG A 332 -17.06 -27.18 3.48
C ARG A 332 -17.27 -25.78 4.06
N ILE A 333 -16.95 -24.72 3.32
CA ILE A 333 -17.13 -23.33 3.78
C ILE A 333 -18.60 -23.01 4.06
N LEU A 334 -19.52 -23.42 3.17
CA LEU A 334 -20.97 -23.19 3.38
C LEU A 334 -21.50 -23.97 4.59
N THR A 335 -20.96 -25.16 4.85
CA THR A 335 -21.30 -25.95 6.04
C THR A 335 -20.86 -25.23 7.30
N LEU A 336 -19.60 -24.77 7.34
CA LEU A 336 -19.05 -24.01 8.47
C LEU A 336 -19.84 -22.73 8.75
N ALA A 337 -20.28 -21.98 7.73
CA ALA A 337 -21.11 -20.79 7.91
C ALA A 337 -22.36 -21.09 8.75
N ARG A 338 -23.06 -22.18 8.42
CA ARG A 338 -24.31 -22.58 9.09
C ARG A 338 -24.06 -23.17 10.47
N GLU A 339 -23.01 -23.97 10.62
CA GLU A 339 -22.62 -24.56 11.91
C GLU A 339 -22.21 -23.49 12.91
N ASN A 340 -21.34 -22.55 12.50
CA ASN A 340 -20.91 -21.43 13.32
C ASN A 340 -22.10 -20.55 13.72
N LEU A 341 -23.00 -20.23 12.77
CA LEU A 341 -24.19 -19.44 13.06
C LEU A 341 -25.12 -20.15 14.07
N ARG A 342 -25.38 -21.45 13.88
CA ARG A 342 -26.19 -22.24 14.83
C ARG A 342 -25.57 -22.33 16.22
N ALA A 343 -24.23 -22.39 16.28
CA ALA A 343 -23.48 -22.42 17.52
C ALA A 343 -23.34 -21.04 18.19
N GLY A 344 -23.82 -19.96 17.56
CA GLY A 344 -23.66 -18.59 18.08
C GLY A 344 -22.21 -18.08 18.03
N LEU A 345 -21.36 -18.69 17.20
CA LEU A 345 -19.96 -18.30 17.00
C LEU A 345 -19.89 -17.09 16.06
N LEU A 346 -20.36 -15.95 16.54
CA LEU A 346 -20.27 -14.68 15.82
C LEU A 346 -19.06 -13.89 16.31
N PRO A 347 -18.24 -13.34 15.40
CA PRO A 347 -17.15 -12.44 15.75
C PRO A 347 -17.65 -11.27 16.59
N THR A 348 -16.87 -10.91 17.62
CA THR A 348 -17.09 -9.72 18.44
C THR A 348 -15.91 -8.77 18.28
N ASN A 349 -16.16 -7.46 18.34
CA ASN A 349 -15.14 -6.43 18.07
C ASN A 349 -13.98 -6.41 19.06
#